data_AF-A0A923MKF0-F1
#
_entry.id   AF-A0A923MKF0-F1
#
_cell.length_a   1.000
_cell.length_b   1.000
_cell.length_c   1.000
_cell.angle_alpha   90.00
_cell.angle_beta   90.00
_cell.angle_gamma   90.00
#
_symmetry.space_group_name_H-M   'P 1'
#
loop_
_entity.id
_entity.type
_entity.pdbx_description
1 polymer ?
#
loop_
_entity_poly.entity_id
_entity_poly.type
_entity_poly.pdbx_seq_one_letter_code
_entity_poly.pdbx_strand_id
1 'polypeptide(L)'
;MNREEILKCAKICVCGDREQDYGSPENNFELIGELWASYLRKKCIAPDADCCILPTDVAAMMGLFKIARIATGHGKADNWVDLAGYAACGGELEGGGDK
;
A
#
# COMPACT_ATOMS: atom_id res chain seq x y z
N MET A 1 15.07 16.22 -5.00
CA MET A 1 13.62 16.37 -5.22
C MET A 1 13.05 17.36 -4.24
N ASN A 2 12.19 18.26 -4.71
CA ASN A 2 11.36 19.13 -3.88
C ASN A 2 9.99 18.48 -3.59
N ARG A 3 9.16 19.12 -2.76
CA ARG A 3 7.85 18.58 -2.35
C ARG A 3 6.87 18.41 -3.52
N GLU A 4 6.92 19.29 -4.51
CA GLU A 4 6.04 19.23 -5.69
C GLU A 4 6.43 18.07 -6.60
N GLU A 5 7.72 17.83 -6.80
CA GLU A 5 8.23 16.70 -7.57
C GLU A 5 7.85 15.37 -6.94
N ILE A 6 7.92 15.24 -5.60
CA ILE A 6 7.48 14.04 -4.88
C ILE A 6 6.01 13.74 -5.16
N LEU A 7 5.13 14.74 -5.02
CA LEU A 7 3.70 14.56 -5.25
C LEU A 7 3.37 14.23 -6.70
N LYS A 8 4.06 14.86 -7.66
CA LYS A 8 3.91 14.54 -9.10
C LYS A 8 4.34 13.11 -9.40
N CYS A 9 5.47 12.66 -8.88
CA CYS A 9 5.91 11.27 -9.04
C CYS A 9 4.93 10.30 -8.39
N ALA A 10 4.45 10.58 -7.17
CA ALA A 10 3.48 9.74 -6.48
C ALA A 10 2.20 9.60 -7.29
N LYS A 11 1.66 10.72 -7.80
CA LYS A 11 0.51 10.74 -8.72
C LYS A 11 0.74 9.88 -9.95
N ILE A 12 1.91 9.95 -10.59
CA ILE A 12 2.22 9.10 -11.75
C ILE A 12 2.23 7.62 -11.34
N CYS A 13 2.77 7.30 -10.17
CA CYS A 13 2.84 5.92 -9.69
C CYS A 13 1.49 5.31 -9.32
N VAL A 14 0.52 6.11 -8.87
CA VAL A 14 -0.79 5.62 -8.42
C VAL A 14 -1.94 5.91 -9.39
N CYS A 15 -1.85 6.94 -10.23
CA CYS A 15 -2.86 7.32 -11.23
C CYS A 15 -2.39 7.14 -12.69
N GLY A 16 -1.13 6.76 -12.93
CA GLY A 16 -0.58 6.54 -14.28
C GLY A 16 -0.86 5.13 -14.81
N ASP A 17 -0.16 4.74 -15.89
CA ASP A 17 -0.33 3.48 -16.66
C ASP A 17 -0.28 2.16 -15.87
N ARG A 18 -0.07 2.20 -14.54
CA ARG A 18 -0.13 1.03 -13.66
C ARG A 18 -1.52 0.38 -13.58
N GLU A 19 -2.59 1.16 -13.70
CA GLU A 19 -3.94 0.60 -13.81
C GLU A 19 -4.13 -0.24 -15.08
N GLN A 20 -3.53 0.20 -16.20
CA GLN A 20 -3.66 -0.49 -17.48
C GLN A 20 -2.88 -1.80 -17.53
N ASP A 21 -1.73 -1.87 -16.83
CA ASP A 21 -0.85 -3.04 -16.88
C ASP A 21 -1.13 -4.08 -15.77
N TYR A 22 -1.69 -3.68 -14.62
CA TYR A 22 -1.79 -4.56 -13.42
C TYR A 22 -3.17 -4.60 -12.75
N GLY A 23 -4.19 -3.98 -13.35
CA GLY A 23 -5.51 -3.82 -12.74
C GLY A 23 -5.55 -2.71 -11.69
N SER A 24 -6.75 -2.34 -11.25
CA SER A 24 -6.92 -1.20 -10.33
C SER A 24 -6.24 -1.47 -8.96
N PRO A 25 -5.68 -0.45 -8.29
CA PRO A 25 -4.99 -0.60 -7.01
C PRO A 25 -5.83 -1.30 -5.93
N GLU A 26 -7.15 -1.13 -5.97
CA GLU A 26 -8.13 -1.69 -5.03
C GLU A 26 -8.16 -3.21 -5.14
N ASN A 27 -8.22 -3.74 -6.37
CA ASN A 27 -8.19 -5.19 -6.64
C ASN A 27 -6.86 -5.81 -6.17
N ASN A 28 -5.76 -5.07 -6.29
CA ASN A 28 -4.45 -5.55 -5.88
C ASN A 28 -4.30 -5.59 -4.35
N PHE A 29 -4.84 -4.59 -3.63
CA PHE A 29 -4.72 -4.56 -2.16
C PHE A 29 -5.63 -5.56 -1.48
N GLU A 30 -6.82 -5.82 -2.03
CA GLU A 30 -7.70 -6.90 -1.58
C GLU A 30 -7.00 -8.26 -1.70
N LEU A 31 -6.47 -8.60 -2.88
CA LEU A 31 -5.74 -9.84 -3.10
C LEU A 31 -4.50 -9.97 -2.19
N ILE A 32 -3.74 -8.88 -1.99
CA ILE A 32 -2.59 -8.89 -1.06
C ILE A 32 -3.08 -9.20 0.37
N GLY A 33 -4.19 -8.60 0.80
CA GLY A 33 -4.78 -8.84 2.12
C GLY A 33 -5.15 -10.31 2.31
N GLU A 34 -5.81 -10.92 1.33
CA GLU A 34 -6.16 -12.34 1.34
C GLU A 34 -4.93 -13.26 1.43
N LEU A 35 -3.91 -12.97 0.61
CA LEU A 35 -2.67 -13.74 0.59
C LEU A 35 -1.92 -13.64 1.92
N TRP A 36 -1.82 -12.44 2.50
CA TRP A 36 -1.19 -12.23 3.81
C TRP A 36 -1.96 -12.92 4.93
N ALA A 37 -3.29 -12.81 4.94
CA ALA A 37 -4.13 -13.48 5.94
C ALA A 37 -3.94 -14.99 5.88
N SER A 38 -3.98 -15.59 4.68
CA SER A 38 -3.74 -17.02 4.48
C SER A 38 -2.34 -17.46 4.95
N TYR A 39 -1.31 -16.69 4.59
CA TYR A 39 0.06 -16.95 5.02
C TYR A 39 0.20 -16.90 6.56
N LEU A 40 -0.31 -15.85 7.21
CA LEU A 40 -0.23 -15.67 8.65
C LEU A 40 -1.03 -16.72 9.41
N ARG A 41 -2.23 -17.08 8.91
CA ARG A 41 -3.02 -18.22 9.41
C ARG A 41 -2.22 -19.51 9.42
N LYS A 42 -1.47 -19.78 8.35
CA LYS A 42 -0.63 -20.98 8.31
C LYS A 42 0.61 -20.88 9.20
N LYS A 43 1.15 -19.67 9.39
CA LYS A 43 2.47 -19.46 9.99
C LYS A 43 2.43 -19.26 11.51
N CYS A 44 1.47 -18.51 12.03
CA CYS A 44 1.53 -18.04 13.42
C CYS A 44 0.19 -17.68 14.08
N ILE A 45 -0.94 -17.71 13.38
CA ILE A 45 -2.26 -17.45 13.99
C ILE A 45 -2.88 -18.76 14.46
N ALA A 46 -3.52 -18.73 15.64
CA ALA A 46 -4.23 -19.90 16.17
C ALA A 46 -5.43 -20.29 15.27
N PRO A 47 -5.81 -21.58 15.19
CA PRO A 47 -6.89 -22.03 14.30
C PRO A 47 -8.25 -21.37 14.54
N ASP A 48 -8.51 -20.94 15.77
CA ASP A 48 -9.74 -20.32 16.25
C ASP A 48 -9.67 -18.78 16.30
N ALA A 49 -8.53 -18.19 15.94
CA ALA A 49 -8.36 -16.74 15.95
C ALA A 49 -8.80 -16.10 14.63
N ASP A 50 -9.43 -14.93 14.76
CA ASP A 50 -9.76 -14.09 13.63
C ASP A 50 -8.49 -13.47 13.02
N CYS A 51 -8.43 -13.49 11.69
CA CYS A 51 -7.39 -12.85 10.90
C CYS A 51 -8.02 -12.38 9.60
N CYS A 52 -8.36 -11.10 9.57
CA CYS A 52 -8.88 -10.37 8.43
C CYS A 52 -7.92 -9.19 8.22
N ILE A 53 -7.49 -9.01 6.97
CA ILE A 53 -6.61 -7.90 6.57
C ILE A 53 -7.34 -7.20 5.43
N LEU A 54 -7.76 -5.96 5.68
CA LEU A 54 -8.51 -5.16 4.72
C LEU A 54 -7.55 -4.49 3.72
N PRO A 55 -8.05 -4.05 2.54
CA PRO A 55 -7.22 -3.29 1.59
C PRO A 55 -6.58 -2.04 2.22
N THR A 56 -7.28 -1.37 3.14
CA THR A 56 -6.76 -0.21 3.89
C THR A 56 -5.63 -0.57 4.83
N ASP A 57 -5.68 -1.76 5.48
CA ASP A 57 -4.58 -2.28 6.29
C ASP A 57 -3.34 -2.52 5.42
N VAL A 58 -3.51 -3.08 4.22
CA VAL A 58 -2.42 -3.29 3.27
C VAL A 58 -1.77 -1.96 2.89
N ALA A 59 -2.55 -0.94 2.56
CA ALA A 59 -2.05 0.40 2.24
C ALA A 59 -1.20 0.97 3.39
N ALA A 60 -1.73 0.91 4.62
CA ALA A 60 -1.03 1.39 5.82
C ALA A 60 0.27 0.61 6.08
N MET A 61 0.22 -0.72 5.98
CA MET A 61 1.38 -1.60 6.19
C MET A 61 2.47 -1.39 5.13
N MET A 62 2.10 -1.13 3.88
CA MET A 62 3.04 -0.76 2.82
C MET A 62 3.68 0.63 3.07
N GLY A 63 2.92 1.56 3.65
CA GLY A 63 3.46 2.82 4.17
C GLY A 63 4.51 2.59 5.28
N LEU A 64 4.19 1.74 6.26
CA LEU A 64 5.13 1.36 7.33
C LEU A 64 6.41 0.73 6.77
N PHE A 65 6.31 -0.11 5.73
CA PHE A 65 7.47 -0.68 5.06
C PHE A 65 8.41 0.41 4.51
N LYS A 66 7.88 1.47 3.89
CA LYS A 66 8.69 2.60 3.41
C LYS A 66 9.27 3.43 4.55
N ILE A 67 8.52 3.65 5.62
CA ILE A 67 9.03 4.30 6.85
C ILE A 67 10.20 3.50 7.44
N ALA A 68 10.12 2.17 7.48
CA ALA A 68 11.22 1.33 7.96
C ALA A 68 12.50 1.46 7.10
N ARG A 69 12.35 1.58 5.77
CA ARG A 69 13.48 1.83 4.85
C ARG A 69 14.14 3.18 5.11
N ILE A 70 13.34 4.21 5.41
CA ILE A 70 13.82 5.54 5.79
C ILE A 70 14.58 5.46 7.12
N ALA A 71 13.99 4.83 8.14
CA ALA A 71 14.58 4.72 9.48
C ALA A 71 15.91 3.95 9.50
N THR A 72 16.09 2.97 8.63
CA THR A 72 17.32 2.15 8.53
C THR A 72 18.41 2.76 7.66
N GLY A 73 18.33 4.06 7.34
CA GLY A 73 19.37 4.78 6.58
C GLY A 73 19.42 4.47 5.09
N HIS A 74 18.47 3.70 4.57
CA HIS A 74 18.32 3.42 3.13
C HIS A 74 17.28 4.32 2.47
N GLY A 75 16.93 5.44 3.12
CA GLY A 75 15.97 6.44 2.68
C GLY A 75 16.45 7.18 1.44
N LYS A 76 16.14 6.62 0.27
CA LYS A 76 16.18 7.29 -1.03
C LYS A 76 14.87 8.04 -1.29
N ALA A 77 14.88 8.98 -2.23
CA ALA A 77 13.73 9.82 -2.57
C ALA A 77 12.49 9.03 -3.05
N ASP A 78 12.70 7.85 -3.64
CA ASP A 78 11.67 6.88 -4.01
C ASP A 78 10.84 6.40 -2.82
N ASN A 79 11.44 6.20 -1.63
CA ASN A 79 10.69 5.75 -0.45
C ASN A 79 9.64 6.79 -0.01
N TRP A 80 9.92 8.08 -0.18
CA TRP A 80 8.97 9.15 0.12
C TRP A 80 7.86 9.25 -0.93
N VAL A 81 8.19 9.00 -2.21
CA VAL A 81 7.21 8.91 -3.31
C VAL A 81 6.27 7.74 -3.09
N ASP A 82 6.82 6.56 -2.79
CA ASP A 82 6.04 5.36 -2.53
C ASP A 82 5.15 5.53 -1.29
N LEU A 83 5.66 6.13 -0.22
CA LEU A 83 4.88 6.42 0.98
C LEU A 83 3.69 7.33 0.66
N ALA A 84 3.91 8.41 -0.10
CA ALA A 84 2.84 9.30 -0.53
C ALA A 84 1.83 8.58 -1.44
N GLY A 85 2.29 7.67 -2.31
CA GLY A 85 1.43 6.84 -3.15
C GLY A 85 0.54 5.89 -2.33
N TYR A 86 1.12 5.12 -1.42
CA TYR A 86 0.34 4.21 -0.55
C TYR A 86 -0.65 4.96 0.35
N ALA A 87 -0.27 6.14 0.85
CA ALA A 87 -1.18 7.00 1.62
C ALA A 87 -2.36 7.50 0.76
N ALA A 88 -2.12 7.84 -0.51
CA ALA A 88 -3.18 8.23 -1.43
C ALA A 88 -4.17 7.08 -1.70
N CYS A 89 -3.67 5.89 -2.05
CA CYS A 89 -4.52 4.69 -2.25
C CYS A 89 -5.33 4.34 -0.99
N GLY A 90 -4.71 4.40 0.20
CA GLY A 90 -5.41 4.15 1.46
C GLY A 90 -6.51 5.18 1.74
N GLY A 91 -6.26 6.45 1.44
CA GLY A 91 -7.26 7.51 1.59
C GLY A 91 -8.44 7.37 0.62
N GLU A 92 -8.18 6.92 -0.61
CA GLU A 92 -9.23 6.63 -1.60
C GLU A 92 -10.11 5.45 -1.20
N LEU A 93 -9.50 4.36 -0.73
CA LEU A 93 -10.20 3.19 -0.20
C LEU A 93 -11.09 3.54 1.01
N GLU A 94 -10.60 4.35 1.94
CA GLU A 94 -11.36 4.80 3.12
C GLU A 94 -12.48 5.79 2.73
N GLY A 95 -12.22 6.65 1.74
CA GLY A 95 -13.14 7.65 1.22
C GLY A 95 -14.29 7.08 0.37
N GLY A 96 -14.24 5.79 0.04
CA GLY A 96 -15.22 5.12 -0.81
C GLY A 96 -15.12 5.53 -2.28
N GLY A 97 -13.89 5.73 -2.78
CA GLY A 97 -13.62 5.97 -4.20
C GLY A 97 -14.33 4.94 -5.07
N ASP A 98 -15.23 5.44 -5.92
CA ASP A 98 -16.26 4.75 -6.71
C ASP A 98 -17.49 4.23 -5.95
N LYS A 99 -18.37 5.17 -5.58
CA LYS A 99 -19.83 5.00 -5.72
C LYS A 99 -20.34 5.69 -6.97
#